data_AF-A0A3D5X6H9-F1
#
_entry.id   AF-A0A3D5X6H9-F1
#
_cell.length_a   1.000
_cell.length_b   1.000
_cell.length_c   1.000
_cell.angle_alpha   90.00
_cell.angle_beta   90.00
_cell.angle_gamma   90.00
#
_symmetry.space_group_name_H-M   'P 1'
#
loop_
_entity.id
_entity.type
_entity.pdbx_description
1 polymer ?
#
loop_
_entity_poly.entity_id
_entity_poly.type
_entity_poly.pdbx_seq_one_letter_code
_entity_poly.pdbx_strand_id
1 'polypeptide(L)'
;LFVTEVTNKDYREYLFWLKRVYVSYPNVYKKALPDTLVWRSPLGYNEPYVNNYLRHPAYNDFPVVGVSWVQANDYALWRTDRVNEMILVKAGYINLDLQQVDAENFNTDAYLLGMYEASVRKNKPSLKPGEEEGRRITFEDGLLLPKYRLPTEAEWEFAASGLIGNTYDERVVERKIYPWNGHNIRNSSSKHRGKMMANFVRGRGDYMGVAGNLNDHEP
;
A
#
# COMPACT_ATOMS: atom_id res chain seq x y z
N LEU A 1 0.69 0.64 -8.17
CA LEU A 1 -0.17 -0.18 -7.29
C LEU A 1 0.75 -1.11 -6.52
N PHE A 2 0.70 -1.09 -5.19
CA PHE A 2 1.45 -2.06 -4.41
C PHE A 2 0.85 -3.45 -4.69
N VAL A 3 1.69 -4.38 -5.16
CA VAL A 3 1.28 -5.77 -5.41
C VAL A 3 1.19 -6.55 -4.08
N THR A 4 1.80 -6.00 -3.04
CA THR A 4 1.92 -6.59 -1.69
C THR A 4 1.63 -5.54 -0.62
N GLU A 5 1.23 -5.98 0.57
CA GLU A 5 0.97 -5.11 1.70
C GLU A 5 2.24 -4.32 2.12
N VAL A 6 2.04 -3.18 2.77
CA VAL A 6 3.15 -2.38 3.31
C VAL A 6 3.78 -3.13 4.47
N THR A 7 5.08 -3.38 4.38
CA THR A 7 5.79 -4.18 5.38
C THR A 7 6.18 -3.38 6.61
N ASN A 8 6.45 -4.06 7.73
CA ASN A 8 7.02 -3.43 8.92
C ASN A 8 8.33 -2.71 8.60
N LYS A 9 9.17 -3.28 7.73
CA LYS A 9 10.41 -2.63 7.29
C LYS A 9 10.14 -1.29 6.59
N ASP A 10 9.24 -1.27 5.60
CA ASP A 10 8.89 -0.05 4.87
C ASP A 10 8.35 1.04 5.81
N TYR A 11 7.47 0.64 6.75
CA TYR A 11 6.90 1.59 7.71
C TYR A 11 7.95 2.13 8.69
N ARG A 12 8.93 1.32 9.08
CA ARG A 12 10.05 1.79 9.91
C ARG A 12 10.95 2.77 9.17
N GLU A 13 11.15 2.60 7.86
CA GLU A 13 11.90 3.57 7.05
C GLU A 13 11.18 4.93 7.06
N TYR A 14 9.85 4.94 6.95
CA TYR A 14 9.04 6.14 7.15
C TYR A 14 9.24 6.77 8.53
N LEU A 15 9.11 5.99 9.60
CA LEU A 15 9.32 6.46 10.97
C LEU A 15 10.73 7.02 11.19
N PHE A 16 11.75 6.37 10.62
CA PHE A 16 13.13 6.83 10.67
C PHE A 16 13.28 8.17 9.95
N TRP A 17 12.70 8.30 8.75
CA TRP A 17 12.73 9.54 7.99
C TRP A 17 12.06 10.69 8.76
N LEU A 18 10.87 10.47 9.33
CA LEU A 18 10.18 11.47 10.15
C LEU A 18 11.03 11.94 11.32
N LYS A 19 11.64 10.99 12.05
CA LYS A 19 12.50 11.31 13.21
C LYS A 19 13.74 12.13 12.82
N ARG A 20 14.27 11.88 11.62
CA ARG A 20 15.47 12.55 11.11
C ARG A 20 15.17 13.96 10.59
N VAL A 21 14.07 14.12 9.85
CA VAL A 21 13.73 15.38 9.16
C VAL A 21 13.00 16.35 10.08
N TYR A 22 12.00 15.89 10.85
CA TYR A 22 11.20 16.76 11.72
C TYR A 22 11.84 16.92 13.10
N VAL A 23 12.98 17.61 13.16
CA VAL A 23 13.74 17.84 14.39
C VAL A 23 12.97 18.78 15.33
N SER A 24 12.40 19.86 14.80
CA SER A 24 11.65 20.85 15.59
C SER A 24 10.27 20.35 16.00
N TYR A 25 9.75 19.31 15.33
CA TYR A 25 8.40 18.79 15.52
C TYR A 25 8.38 17.30 15.91
N PRO A 26 8.89 16.93 17.10
CA PRO A 26 8.97 15.53 17.56
C PRO A 26 7.59 14.87 17.71
N ASN A 27 6.53 15.66 17.82
CA ASN A 27 5.15 15.17 17.88
C ASN A 27 4.70 14.51 16.58
N VAL A 28 5.26 14.89 15.43
CA VAL A 28 4.93 14.26 14.13
C VAL A 28 5.33 12.79 14.17
N TYR A 29 6.56 12.50 14.61
CA TYR A 29 7.03 11.13 14.80
C TYR A 29 6.16 10.34 15.78
N LYS A 30 5.84 10.92 16.95
CA LYS A 30 5.02 10.26 17.97
C LYS A 30 3.62 9.90 17.44
N LYS A 31 2.99 10.80 16.67
CA LYS A 31 1.68 10.57 16.06
C LYS A 31 1.71 9.51 14.97
N ALA A 32 2.84 9.31 14.31
CA ALA A 32 3.01 8.27 13.30
C ALA A 32 3.27 6.86 13.89
N LEU A 33 3.49 6.72 15.20
CA LEU A 33 3.72 5.40 15.79
C LEU A 33 2.44 4.54 15.72
N PRO A 34 2.53 3.30 15.20
CA PRO A 34 1.41 2.37 15.22
C PRO A 34 1.07 1.95 16.66
N ASP A 35 -0.20 1.66 16.91
CA ASP A 35 -0.65 1.09 18.17
C ASP A 35 -0.25 -0.38 18.27
N THR A 36 0.75 -0.67 19.10
CA THR A 36 1.24 -2.02 19.33
C THR A 36 0.35 -2.83 20.27
N LEU A 37 -0.59 -2.20 20.98
CA LEU A 37 -1.50 -2.87 21.93
C LEU A 37 -2.59 -3.67 21.24
N VAL A 38 -2.74 -3.55 19.92
CA VAL A 38 -3.66 -4.35 19.10
C VAL A 38 -3.47 -5.87 19.28
N TRP A 39 -2.27 -6.31 19.64
CA TRP A 39 -1.97 -7.72 19.87
C TRP A 39 -2.43 -8.22 21.24
N ARG A 40 -2.76 -7.32 22.18
CA ARG A 40 -3.11 -7.67 23.55
C ARG A 40 -4.49 -8.33 23.59
N SER A 41 -4.56 -9.50 24.21
CA SER A 41 -5.82 -10.21 24.47
C SER A 41 -5.89 -10.58 25.95
N PRO A 42 -7.03 -10.37 26.65
CA PRO A 42 -7.17 -10.67 28.07
C PRO A 42 -6.84 -12.12 28.47
N LEU A 43 -7.00 -13.08 27.55
CA LEU A 43 -6.81 -14.51 27.80
C LEU A 43 -5.71 -15.13 26.91
N GLY A 44 -4.96 -14.32 26.16
CA GLY A 44 -3.95 -14.80 25.19
C GLY A 44 -2.52 -14.37 25.54
N TYR A 45 -1.56 -15.28 25.35
CA TYR A 45 -0.13 -14.98 25.51
C TYR A 45 0.45 -14.33 24.25
N ASN A 46 0.14 -13.04 24.03
CA ASN A 46 0.58 -12.28 22.86
C ASN A 46 1.57 -11.14 23.18
N GLU A 47 2.02 -11.03 24.42
CA GLU A 47 2.99 -10.01 24.88
C GLU A 47 4.29 -9.97 24.05
N PRO A 48 4.83 -11.10 23.51
CA PRO A 48 5.97 -11.03 22.60
C PRO A 48 5.68 -10.23 21.31
N TYR A 49 4.47 -10.30 20.76
CA TYR A 49 4.09 -9.58 19.55
C TYR A 49 3.96 -8.07 19.80
N VAL A 50 3.41 -7.66 20.95
CA VAL A 50 3.31 -6.24 21.35
C VAL A 50 4.68 -5.56 21.30
N ASN A 51 5.72 -6.24 21.79
CA ASN A 51 7.06 -5.67 21.88
C ASN A 51 7.85 -5.81 20.57
N ASN A 52 7.74 -6.97 19.92
CA ASN A 52 8.66 -7.36 18.86
C ASN A 52 8.09 -7.21 17.45
N TYR A 53 6.77 -7.24 17.24
CA TYR A 53 6.20 -7.33 15.89
C TYR A 53 6.67 -6.20 14.96
N LEU A 54 6.59 -4.95 15.39
CA LEU A 54 7.05 -3.82 14.59
C LEU A 54 8.58 -3.71 14.54
N ARG A 55 9.32 -4.25 15.51
CA ARG A 55 10.74 -3.88 15.75
C ARG A 55 11.74 -4.98 15.41
N HIS A 56 11.35 -6.24 15.49
CA HIS A 56 12.25 -7.36 15.40
C HIS A 56 12.47 -7.77 13.94
N PRO A 57 13.72 -8.07 13.50
CA PRO A 57 14.02 -8.40 12.11
C PRO A 57 13.21 -9.56 11.53
N ALA A 58 12.84 -10.54 12.38
CA ALA A 58 12.02 -11.67 11.96
C ALA A 58 10.65 -11.27 11.39
N TYR A 59 10.15 -10.08 11.73
CA TYR A 59 8.86 -9.57 11.28
C TYR A 59 8.96 -8.49 10.19
N ASN A 60 10.15 -8.26 9.62
CA ASN A 60 10.39 -7.19 8.66
C ASN A 60 9.48 -7.26 7.43
N ASP A 61 9.26 -8.46 6.89
CA ASP A 61 8.48 -8.69 5.67
C ASP A 61 6.98 -8.93 5.95
N PHE A 62 6.57 -8.86 7.21
CA PHE A 62 5.17 -8.96 7.62
C PHE A 62 4.48 -7.61 7.46
N PRO A 63 3.16 -7.58 7.22
CA PRO A 63 2.43 -6.34 7.08
C PRO A 63 2.48 -5.51 8.37
N VAL A 64 2.43 -4.19 8.22
CA VAL A 64 2.28 -3.30 9.37
C VAL A 64 0.86 -3.38 9.93
N VAL A 65 0.74 -3.46 11.26
CA VAL A 65 -0.54 -3.60 11.98
C VAL A 65 -0.66 -2.51 13.05
N GLY A 66 -1.89 -2.09 13.35
CA GLY A 66 -2.15 -1.05 14.36
C GLY A 66 -2.03 0.38 13.81
N VAL A 67 -2.26 0.56 12.50
CA VAL A 67 -2.20 1.86 11.82
C VAL A 67 -3.62 2.39 11.59
N SER A 68 -3.86 3.63 11.98
CA SER A 68 -5.12 4.34 11.72
C SER A 68 -5.22 4.83 10.27
N TRP A 69 -6.43 5.12 9.81
CA TRP A 69 -6.66 5.65 8.45
C TRP A 69 -5.88 6.94 8.17
N VAL A 70 -5.81 7.85 9.15
CA VAL A 70 -5.04 9.10 9.05
C VAL A 70 -3.55 8.81 8.87
N GLN A 71 -2.98 7.93 9.70
CA GLN A 71 -1.57 7.53 9.59
C GLN A 71 -1.26 6.85 8.26
N ALA A 72 -2.18 6.04 7.72
CA ALA A 72 -2.02 5.40 6.43
C ALA A 72 -2.06 6.41 5.27
N ASN A 73 -2.92 7.43 5.36
CA ASN A 73 -2.96 8.53 4.41
C ASN A 73 -1.66 9.36 4.44
N ASP A 74 -1.17 9.70 5.64
CA ASP A 74 0.09 10.44 5.82
C ASP A 74 1.28 9.66 5.25
N TYR A 75 1.32 8.35 5.45
CA TYR A 75 2.32 7.47 4.84
C TYR A 75 2.26 7.51 3.30
N ALA A 76 1.05 7.49 2.71
CA ALA A 76 0.88 7.55 1.26
C ALA A 76 1.35 8.90 0.68
N LEU A 77 1.08 10.01 1.37
CA LEU A 77 1.58 11.33 1.01
C LEU A 77 3.11 11.36 1.06
N TRP A 78 3.71 10.93 2.18
CA TRP A 78 5.16 10.83 2.32
C TRP A 78 5.80 9.99 1.21
N ARG A 79 5.21 8.82 0.91
CA ARG A 79 5.72 7.94 -0.14
C ARG A 79 5.65 8.59 -1.51
N THR A 80 4.61 9.37 -1.78
CA THR A 80 4.50 10.16 -3.02
C THR A 80 5.68 11.10 -3.14
N ASP A 81 5.95 11.89 -2.10
CA ASP A 81 7.03 12.87 -2.11
C ASP A 81 8.39 12.21 -2.30
N ARG A 82 8.68 11.13 -1.57
CA ARG A 82 9.97 10.43 -1.67
C ARG A 82 10.18 9.75 -3.02
N VAL A 83 9.13 9.16 -3.61
CA VAL A 83 9.24 8.50 -4.92
C VAL A 83 9.45 9.54 -6.01
N ASN A 84 8.70 10.63 -6.00
CA ASN A 84 8.83 11.72 -6.97
C ASN A 84 10.20 12.41 -6.86
N GLU A 85 10.65 12.70 -5.64
CA GLU A 85 12.00 13.20 -5.38
C GLU A 85 13.07 12.27 -6.00
N MET A 86 12.99 10.97 -5.70
CA MET A 86 13.93 9.98 -6.22
C MET A 86 13.89 9.88 -7.75
N ILE A 87 12.72 10.02 -8.38
CA ILE A 87 12.58 10.04 -9.84
C ILE A 87 13.30 11.27 -10.41
N LEU A 88 13.10 12.46 -9.83
CA LEU A 88 13.76 13.69 -10.27
C LEU A 88 15.29 13.61 -10.10
N VAL A 89 15.77 13.04 -9.00
CA VAL A 89 17.19 12.79 -8.74
C VAL A 89 17.77 11.82 -9.78
N LYS A 90 17.11 10.67 -10.00
CA LYS A 90 17.56 9.63 -10.96
C LYS A 90 17.56 10.14 -12.39
N ALA A 91 16.59 10.97 -12.74
CA ALA A 91 16.50 11.61 -14.05
C ALA A 91 17.50 12.78 -14.21
N GLY A 92 18.19 13.18 -13.13
CA GLY A 92 19.29 14.14 -13.15
C GLY A 92 18.86 15.61 -13.13
N TYR A 93 17.62 15.91 -12.75
CA TYR A 93 17.11 17.28 -12.72
C TYR A 93 17.38 17.99 -11.40
N ILE A 94 17.28 17.28 -10.27
CA ILE A 94 17.62 17.78 -8.94
C ILE A 94 18.78 16.97 -8.35
N ASN A 95 19.56 17.57 -7.45
CA ASN A 95 20.55 16.85 -6.68
C ASN A 95 19.90 16.15 -5.47
N LEU A 96 20.51 15.05 -5.04
CA LEU A 96 20.10 14.38 -3.81
C LEU A 96 20.55 15.22 -2.62
N ASP A 97 19.58 15.72 -1.85
CA ASP A 97 19.85 16.41 -0.61
C ASP A 97 19.63 15.49 0.60
N LEU A 98 20.71 15.27 1.36
CA LEU A 98 20.68 14.47 2.59
C LEU A 98 20.43 15.32 3.84
N GLN A 99 20.50 16.65 3.75
CA GLN A 99 20.44 17.58 4.87
C GLN A 99 19.07 18.26 5.04
N GLN A 100 18.01 17.68 4.48
CA GLN A 100 16.64 18.17 4.65
C GLN A 100 16.21 18.21 6.11
N VAL A 101 15.68 19.36 6.54
CA VAL A 101 15.20 19.60 7.91
C VAL A 101 13.86 20.34 7.90
N ASP A 102 12.93 19.89 8.72
CA ASP A 102 11.63 20.51 8.97
C ASP A 102 10.89 20.95 7.70
N ALA A 103 10.70 22.26 7.48
CA ALA A 103 9.99 22.80 6.32
C ALA A 103 10.80 22.73 5.03
N GLU A 104 12.12 22.61 5.13
CA GLU A 104 13.05 22.54 3.99
C GLU A 104 13.23 21.10 3.51
N ASN A 105 12.11 20.39 3.34
CA ASN A 105 12.09 19.04 2.78
C ASN A 105 11.29 19.02 1.47
N PHE A 106 11.62 18.08 0.59
CA PHE A 106 10.94 17.97 -0.69
C PHE A 106 9.44 17.64 -0.51
N ASN A 107 8.58 18.48 -1.07
CA ASN A 107 7.15 18.24 -1.21
C ASN A 107 6.74 18.40 -2.68
N THR A 108 6.00 17.43 -3.21
CA THR A 108 5.61 17.39 -4.63
C THR A 108 4.74 18.59 -5.02
N ASP A 109 3.76 18.95 -4.18
CA ASP A 109 2.86 20.07 -4.47
C ASP A 109 3.62 21.39 -4.42
N ALA A 110 4.45 21.59 -3.38
CA ALA A 110 5.28 22.79 -3.26
C ALA A 110 6.26 22.92 -4.42
N TYR A 111 6.83 21.82 -4.91
CA TYR A 111 7.71 21.80 -6.08
C TYR A 111 6.95 22.23 -7.36
N LEU A 112 5.77 21.66 -7.58
CA LEU A 112 4.93 21.97 -8.75
C LEU A 112 4.43 23.42 -8.74
N LEU A 113 4.04 23.94 -7.57
CA LEU A 113 3.65 25.33 -7.37
C LEU A 113 4.84 26.30 -7.40
N GLY A 114 6.06 25.77 -7.37
CA GLY A 114 7.29 26.53 -7.34
C GLY A 114 7.60 27.27 -6.05
N MET A 115 6.96 26.86 -4.95
CA MET A 115 7.25 27.33 -3.60
C MET A 115 8.48 26.63 -2.98
N TYR A 116 8.88 25.49 -3.53
CA TYR A 116 10.08 24.75 -3.12
C TYR A 116 11.17 24.86 -4.18
N GLU A 117 12.34 25.36 -3.78
CA GLU A 117 13.53 25.44 -4.63
C GLU A 117 14.49 24.30 -4.29
N ALA A 118 14.39 23.20 -5.05
CA ALA A 118 15.38 22.14 -5.00
C ALA A 118 16.71 22.62 -5.60
N SER A 119 17.83 22.02 -5.18
CA SER A 119 19.12 22.24 -5.83
C SER A 119 19.12 21.65 -7.25
N VAL A 120 18.85 22.51 -8.24
CA VAL A 120 18.71 22.13 -9.64
C VAL A 120 20.06 21.74 -10.23
N ARG A 121 20.12 20.56 -10.84
CA ARG A 121 21.28 20.10 -11.62
C ARG A 121 21.12 20.42 -13.10
N LYS A 122 19.91 20.24 -13.63
CA LYS A 122 19.59 20.48 -15.04
C LYS A 122 18.15 20.96 -15.14
N ASN A 123 17.93 21.99 -15.96
CA ASN A 123 16.59 22.40 -16.37
C ASN A 123 16.18 21.72 -17.68
N LYS A 124 14.88 21.49 -17.84
CA LYS A 124 14.31 21.01 -19.11
C LYS A 124 14.30 22.18 -20.10
N PRO A 125 14.55 22.00 -21.41
CA PRO A 125 14.46 23.12 -22.36
C PRO A 125 13.08 23.78 -22.32
N SER A 126 13.04 25.11 -22.47
CA SER A 126 11.76 25.83 -22.59
C SER A 126 11.05 25.42 -23.88
N LEU A 127 9.72 25.41 -23.82
CA LEU A 127 8.86 25.14 -24.98
C LEU A 127 8.46 26.43 -25.71
N LYS A 128 8.77 27.60 -25.15
CA LYS A 128 8.44 28.89 -25.75
C LYS A 128 9.55 29.34 -26.70
N PRO A 129 9.21 29.84 -27.91
CA PRO A 129 10.21 30.42 -28.80
C PRO A 129 10.92 31.61 -28.13
N GLY A 130 12.24 31.58 -28.05
CA GLY A 130 13.07 32.68 -27.54
C GLY A 130 13.45 32.65 -26.06
N GLU A 131 12.96 31.68 -25.28
CA GLU A 131 13.44 31.43 -23.91
C GLU A 131 14.47 30.29 -23.93
N GLU A 132 15.77 30.60 -23.99
CA GLU A 132 16.83 29.59 -23.86
C GLU A 132 17.02 29.14 -22.40
N GLU A 133 16.49 29.90 -21.45
CA GLU A 133 16.46 29.51 -20.04
C GLU A 133 15.51 28.32 -19.86
N GLY A 134 16.08 27.18 -19.48
CA GLY A 134 15.31 25.97 -19.25
C GLY A 134 14.24 26.17 -18.16
N ARG A 135 13.16 25.40 -18.24
CA ARG A 135 12.06 25.35 -17.28
C ARG A 135 12.20 24.22 -16.26
N ARG A 136 11.48 24.39 -15.15
CA ARG A 136 11.24 23.31 -14.17
C ARG A 136 10.38 22.20 -14.76
N ILE A 137 10.45 21.03 -14.13
CA ILE A 137 9.59 19.90 -14.49
C ILE A 137 8.17 20.19 -14.01
N THR A 138 7.22 19.97 -14.90
CA THR A 138 5.79 20.04 -14.58
C THR A 138 5.18 18.65 -14.58
N PHE A 139 3.95 18.54 -14.10
CA PHE A 139 3.26 17.23 -14.04
C PHE A 139 3.01 16.65 -15.44
N GLU A 140 2.77 17.51 -16.43
CA GLU A 140 2.50 17.14 -17.83
C GLU A 140 3.70 16.50 -18.53
N ASP A 141 4.90 16.63 -17.96
CA ASP A 141 6.10 16.00 -18.49
C ASP A 141 6.11 14.48 -18.34
N GLY A 142 5.14 13.91 -17.61
CA GLY A 142 4.98 12.47 -17.42
C GLY A 142 6.09 11.80 -16.60
N LEU A 143 6.98 12.60 -16.00
CA LEU A 143 8.05 12.12 -15.13
C LEU A 143 7.55 11.86 -13.71
N LEU A 144 6.67 12.72 -13.21
CA LEU A 144 6.14 12.63 -11.85
C LEU A 144 4.95 11.68 -11.79
N LEU A 145 4.84 10.95 -10.70
CA LEU A 145 3.70 10.07 -10.44
C LEU A 145 2.58 10.82 -9.71
N PRO A 146 1.31 10.45 -9.96
CA PRO A 146 0.19 10.98 -9.20
C PRO A 146 0.28 10.57 -7.73
N LYS A 147 -0.41 11.33 -6.87
CA LYS A 147 -0.43 11.07 -5.42
C LYS A 147 -0.93 9.67 -5.12
N TYR A 148 -0.18 8.94 -4.31
CA TYR A 148 -0.69 7.74 -3.68
C TYR A 148 -1.78 8.15 -2.70
N ARG A 149 -2.98 7.61 -2.89
CA ARG A 149 -4.10 7.78 -1.98
C ARG A 149 -4.71 6.44 -1.65
N LEU A 150 -5.29 6.34 -0.47
CA LEU A 150 -6.14 5.21 -0.15
C LEU A 150 -7.40 5.26 -1.04
N PRO A 151 -7.94 4.10 -1.44
CA PRO A 151 -9.21 4.08 -2.16
C PRO A 151 -10.33 4.67 -1.29
N THR A 152 -11.29 5.32 -1.93
CA THR A 152 -12.49 5.81 -1.23
C THR A 152 -13.35 4.62 -0.78
N GLU A 153 -14.25 4.84 0.17
CA GLU A 153 -15.20 3.79 0.59
C GLU A 153 -15.97 3.22 -0.60
N ALA A 154 -16.45 4.07 -1.51
CA ALA A 154 -17.14 3.63 -2.73
C ALA A 154 -16.23 2.80 -3.66
N GLU A 155 -14.96 3.17 -3.83
CA GLU A 155 -13.99 2.38 -4.61
C GLU A 155 -13.69 1.03 -3.95
N TRP A 156 -13.62 1.00 -2.61
CA TRP A 156 -13.48 -0.21 -1.81
C TRP A 156 -14.70 -1.12 -1.92
N GLU A 157 -15.90 -0.56 -1.75
CA GLU A 157 -17.16 -1.29 -1.89
C GLU A 157 -17.32 -1.82 -3.31
N PHE A 158 -16.94 -1.05 -4.33
CA PHE A 158 -16.96 -1.50 -5.71
C PHE A 158 -15.94 -2.62 -5.98
N ALA A 159 -14.73 -2.53 -5.41
CA ALA A 159 -13.72 -3.58 -5.53
C ALA A 159 -14.09 -4.86 -4.76
N ALA A 160 -14.73 -4.72 -3.59
CA ALA A 160 -15.20 -5.82 -2.76
C ALA A 160 -16.48 -6.45 -3.30
N SER A 161 -17.36 -5.64 -3.91
CA SER A 161 -18.51 -6.11 -4.68
C SER A 161 -17.95 -6.77 -5.94
N GLY A 162 -17.72 -8.09 -5.90
CA GLY A 162 -17.17 -8.88 -7.00
C GLY A 162 -18.03 -8.91 -8.27
N LEU A 163 -18.34 -7.75 -8.84
CA LEU A 163 -19.18 -7.53 -10.02
C LEU A 163 -18.48 -7.95 -11.31
N ILE A 164 -17.16 -8.16 -11.25
CA ILE A 164 -16.31 -8.61 -12.36
C ILE A 164 -16.64 -10.09 -12.66
N GLY A 165 -17.77 -10.34 -13.32
CA GLY A 165 -18.13 -11.65 -13.89
C GLY A 165 -19.62 -11.94 -13.99
N ASN A 166 -20.50 -11.08 -13.45
CA ASN A 166 -21.96 -11.16 -13.67
C ASN A 166 -22.47 -10.03 -14.59
N THR A 167 -21.57 -9.30 -15.25
CA THR A 167 -21.96 -8.33 -16.28
C THR A 167 -22.33 -9.09 -17.55
N TYR A 168 -23.63 -9.28 -17.78
CA TYR A 168 -24.15 -9.64 -19.09
C TYR A 168 -24.74 -8.37 -19.69
N ASP A 169 -24.13 -7.88 -20.78
CA ASP A 169 -24.63 -6.73 -21.55
C ASP A 169 -24.81 -5.45 -20.71
N GLU A 170 -23.75 -5.04 -20.00
CA GLU A 170 -23.68 -3.85 -19.13
C GLU A 170 -24.68 -3.80 -17.95
N ARG A 171 -25.54 -4.81 -17.79
CA ARG A 171 -26.48 -4.91 -16.67
C ARG A 171 -25.90 -5.76 -15.55
N VAL A 172 -25.73 -5.16 -14.38
CA VAL A 172 -25.44 -5.88 -13.14
C VAL A 172 -26.74 -6.55 -12.68
N VAL A 173 -26.92 -7.84 -13.01
CA VAL A 173 -28.16 -8.56 -12.68
C VAL A 173 -28.16 -9.01 -11.21
N GLU A 174 -27.03 -9.50 -10.69
CA GLU A 174 -26.92 -9.95 -9.28
C GLU A 174 -25.51 -9.73 -8.71
N ARG A 175 -25.44 -9.30 -7.44
CA ARG A 175 -24.19 -9.28 -6.65
C ARG A 175 -23.70 -10.71 -6.47
N LYS A 176 -22.39 -10.96 -6.65
CA LYS A 176 -21.80 -12.27 -6.37
C LYS A 176 -21.78 -12.53 -4.86
N ILE A 177 -22.37 -13.65 -4.43
CA ILE A 177 -22.33 -14.11 -3.02
C ILE A 177 -20.97 -14.76 -2.70
N TYR A 178 -20.32 -15.36 -3.70
CA TYR A 178 -19.04 -16.06 -3.57
C TYR A 178 -18.00 -15.51 -4.54
N PRO A 179 -16.68 -15.68 -4.27
CA PRO A 179 -15.61 -15.17 -5.13
C PRO A 179 -15.47 -15.91 -6.49
N TRP A 180 -16.20 -17.00 -6.71
CA TRP A 180 -16.26 -17.75 -7.97
C TRP A 180 -17.61 -17.54 -8.69
N ASN A 181 -17.66 -17.88 -9.98
CA ASN A 181 -18.88 -17.78 -10.77
C ASN A 181 -19.87 -18.92 -10.42
N GLY A 182 -21.12 -18.56 -10.14
CA GLY A 182 -22.23 -19.47 -9.85
C GLY A 182 -22.70 -19.46 -8.39
N HIS A 183 -23.98 -19.77 -8.18
CA HIS A 183 -24.64 -19.76 -6.86
C HIS A 183 -24.25 -20.95 -5.96
N ASN A 184 -23.61 -21.98 -6.53
CA ASN A 184 -23.31 -23.22 -5.83
C ASN A 184 -21.93 -23.20 -5.18
N ILE A 185 -21.83 -23.84 -4.01
CA ILE A 185 -20.58 -24.01 -3.24
C ILE A 185 -19.65 -25.07 -3.84
N ARG A 186 -20.17 -25.89 -4.76
CA ARG A 186 -19.47 -27.04 -5.35
C ARG A 186 -19.02 -26.74 -6.77
N ASN A 187 -17.78 -27.09 -7.09
CA ASN A 187 -17.19 -26.85 -8.40
C ASN A 187 -17.99 -27.61 -9.47
N SER A 188 -18.36 -26.90 -10.54
CA SER A 188 -19.10 -27.44 -11.69
C SER A 188 -18.18 -27.97 -12.80
N SER A 189 -16.90 -27.63 -12.77
CA SER A 189 -15.89 -28.10 -13.73
C SER A 189 -15.77 -29.62 -13.70
N SER A 190 -15.78 -30.23 -14.89
CA SER A 190 -15.80 -31.70 -15.07
C SER A 190 -14.69 -32.41 -14.27
N LYS A 191 -13.51 -31.80 -14.17
CA LYS A 191 -12.32 -32.39 -13.49
C LYS A 191 -12.39 -32.34 -11.96
N HIS A 192 -13.19 -31.45 -11.39
CA HIS A 192 -13.27 -31.24 -9.94
C HIS A 192 -14.73 -31.22 -9.44
N ARG A 193 -15.63 -31.82 -10.21
CA ARG A 193 -17.08 -31.75 -10.00
C ARG A 193 -17.42 -32.21 -8.58
N GLY A 194 -18.14 -31.37 -7.83
CA GLY A 194 -18.57 -31.70 -6.47
C GLY A 194 -17.60 -31.35 -5.33
N LYS A 195 -16.35 -30.98 -5.63
CA LYS A 195 -15.42 -30.47 -4.60
C LYS A 195 -15.89 -29.09 -4.12
N MET A 196 -15.81 -28.86 -2.80
CA MET A 196 -16.15 -27.57 -2.21
C MET A 196 -15.12 -26.51 -2.63
N MET A 197 -15.61 -25.34 -3.04
CA MET A 197 -14.76 -24.26 -3.58
C MET A 197 -14.24 -23.30 -2.50
N ALA A 198 -14.69 -23.43 -1.25
CA ALA A 198 -14.04 -22.81 -0.10
C ALA A 198 -13.87 -23.79 1.05
N ASN A 199 -13.20 -23.30 2.09
CA ASN A 199 -12.92 -24.03 3.31
C ASN A 199 -14.19 -24.06 4.19
N PHE A 200 -15.09 -25.00 3.92
CA PHE A 200 -16.33 -25.17 4.69
C PHE A 200 -16.21 -26.32 5.67
N VAL A 201 -16.66 -26.08 6.91
CA VAL A 201 -16.86 -27.12 7.91
C VAL A 201 -18.10 -27.92 7.51
N ARG A 202 -17.95 -29.22 7.22
CA ARG A 202 -19.03 -30.05 6.65
C ARG A 202 -20.11 -30.45 7.68
N GLY A 203 -19.86 -30.27 8.98
CA GLY A 203 -20.81 -30.56 10.05
C GLY A 203 -20.28 -30.14 11.43
N ARG A 204 -21.16 -30.07 12.45
CA ARG A 204 -20.75 -29.80 13.85
C ARG A 204 -19.80 -30.90 14.31
N GLY A 205 -18.54 -30.54 14.56
CA GLY A 205 -17.52 -31.43 15.11
C GLY A 205 -16.40 -31.85 14.16
N ASP A 206 -16.42 -31.42 12.90
CA ASP A 206 -15.39 -31.79 11.91
C ASP A 206 -14.53 -30.57 11.51
N TYR A 207 -13.72 -30.10 12.46
CA TYR A 207 -12.80 -28.95 12.32
C TYR A 207 -11.34 -29.37 11.97
N MET A 208 -11.12 -30.62 11.53
CA MET A 208 -9.79 -31.11 11.20
C MET A 208 -9.74 -31.53 9.74
N GLY A 209 -9.38 -30.58 8.88
CA GLY A 209 -8.81 -30.91 7.57
C GLY A 209 -7.52 -31.69 7.79
N VAL A 210 -7.59 -33.02 7.74
CA VAL A 210 -6.39 -33.84 7.61
C VAL A 210 -5.90 -33.64 6.18
N ALA A 211 -4.74 -32.99 6.04
CA ALA A 211 -3.92 -33.07 4.84
C ALA A 211 -3.64 -34.55 4.58
N GLY A 212 -4.30 -35.10 3.56
CA GLY A 212 -4.30 -36.53 3.33
C GLY A 212 -4.91 -36.82 1.98
N ASN A 213 -4.12 -36.57 0.95
CA ASN A 213 -4.35 -37.12 -0.37
C ASN A 213 -4.64 -38.63 -0.22
N LEU A 214 -5.86 -39.07 -0.51
CA LEU A 214 -6.16 -40.46 -0.84
C LEU A 214 -6.91 -40.44 -2.17
N ASN A 215 -6.13 -40.18 -3.21
CA ASN A 215 -6.43 -40.65 -4.56
C ASN A 215 -5.64 -41.96 -4.73
N ASP A 216 -5.96 -42.96 -3.91
CA ASP A 216 -5.55 -44.34 -4.15
C ASP A 216 -6.64 -44.98 -4.99
N HIS A 217 -6.35 -45.12 -6.28
CA HIS A 217 -6.40 -46.35 -7.08
C HIS A 217 -5.62 -46.03 -8.36
N GLU A 218 -4.36 -46.48 -8.44
CA GLU A 218 -3.77 -46.93 -9.71
C GLU A 218 -4.20 -48.40 -9.91
N PRO A 219 -4.32 -48.95 -11.13
CA PRO A 219 -4.31 -48.37 -12.49
C PRO A 219 -5.71 -48.29 -13.14
#